data_AF-A0A8H4EQW5-F1
#
_entry.id   AF-A0A8H4EQW5-F1
#
_cell.length_a   1.000
_cell.length_b   1.000
_cell.length_c   1.000
_cell.angle_alpha   90.00
_cell.angle_beta   90.00
_cell.angle_gamma   90.00
#
_symmetry.space_group_name_H-M   'P 1'
#
loop_
_entity.id
_entity.type
_entity.pdbx_description
1 polymer ?
#
loop_
_entity_poly.entity_id
_entity_poly.type
_entity_poly.pdbx_seq_one_letter_code
_entity_poly.pdbx_strand_id
1 'polypeptide(L)'
;MSLSKVSNTEGDNSSDIITQLANDFNQLNFIDCQKLADMNEPDGIFWLGYCYEYGIGVEKDVNKAFIHYRKSAEMNNPNGIYQVGYCYYLGIGVEIDMHKAFVYYLKSAEAGNSTGIFKTAVCYNHGIGVEKSEDKCKYWLRK
;
A
#
# COMPACT_ATOMS: atom_id res chain seq x y z
N MET A 1 25.30 53.27 29.18
CA MET A 1 25.48 52.99 27.73
C MET A 1 26.58 51.94 27.63
N SER A 2 26.39 50.73 27.13
CA SER A 2 25.46 50.22 26.12
C SER A 2 25.10 48.75 26.40
N LEU A 3 23.81 48.45 26.45
CA LEU A 3 23.29 47.11 26.20
C LEU A 3 23.25 46.93 24.68
N SER A 4 23.89 45.88 24.14
CA SER A 4 23.72 45.50 22.73
C SER A 4 23.47 44.00 22.59
N LYS A 5 22.17 43.70 22.51
CA LYS A 5 21.49 42.70 21.67
C LYS A 5 22.00 41.25 21.76
N VAL A 6 21.36 40.48 22.64
CA VAL A 6 21.07 39.06 22.35
C VAL A 6 20.05 39.06 21.22
N SER A 7 20.47 38.73 20.00
CA SER A 7 19.56 38.46 18.89
C SER A 7 18.96 37.07 19.11
N ASN A 8 17.75 37.02 19.67
CA ASN A 8 16.87 35.87 19.56
C ASN A 8 16.58 35.64 18.07
N THR A 9 17.13 34.59 17.51
CA THR A 9 16.55 33.94 16.32
C THR A 9 15.72 32.78 16.82
N GLU A 10 14.52 33.09 17.30
CA GLU A 10 13.42 32.11 17.38
C GLU A 10 13.00 31.81 15.94
N GLY A 11 13.75 30.92 15.28
CA GLY A 11 13.23 30.18 14.14
C GLY A 11 11.99 29.42 14.60
N ASP A 12 11.00 29.31 13.72
CA ASP A 12 9.66 28.80 14.00
C ASP A 12 9.65 27.39 14.63
N ASN A 13 9.79 27.34 15.97
CA ASN A 13 9.85 26.14 16.80
C ASN A 13 8.55 25.30 16.69
N SER A 14 7.45 25.91 16.20
CA SER A 14 6.19 25.20 16.01
C SER A 14 6.25 24.22 14.84
N SER A 15 6.93 24.58 13.75
CA SER A 15 7.14 23.70 12.58
C SER A 15 8.01 22.49 12.94
N ASP A 16 9.05 22.71 13.74
CA ASP A 16 9.96 21.64 14.18
C ASP A 16 9.25 20.64 15.11
N ILE A 17 8.41 21.13 16.03
CA ILE A 17 7.60 20.27 16.92
C ILE A 17 6.57 19.46 16.12
N ILE A 18 5.84 20.08 15.19
CA ILE A 18 4.86 19.38 14.34
C ILE A 18 5.56 18.27 13.53
N THR A 19 6.73 18.58 12.98
CA THR A 19 7.52 17.61 12.21
C THR A 19 7.98 16.44 13.10
N GLN A 20 8.48 16.73 14.30
CA GLN A 20 8.89 15.69 15.25
C GLN A 20 7.72 14.79 15.67
N LEU A 21 6.56 15.37 16.00
CA LEU A 21 5.37 14.61 16.38
C LEU A 21 4.88 13.71 15.24
N ALA A 22 4.93 14.19 13.99
CA ALA A 22 4.59 13.39 12.82
C ALA A 22 5.57 12.21 12.64
N ASN A 23 6.86 12.44 12.87
CA ASN A 23 7.87 11.38 12.82
C ASN A 23 7.64 10.33 13.91
N ASP A 24 7.38 10.75 15.15
CA ASP A 24 7.12 9.85 16.27
C ASP A 24 5.86 9.01 16.03
N PHE A 25 4.80 9.62 15.48
CA PHE A 25 3.57 8.93 15.09
C PHE A 25 3.83 7.89 13.98
N ASN A 26 4.62 8.25 12.96
CA ASN A 26 4.99 7.32 11.89
C ASN A 26 5.83 6.15 12.41
N GLN A 27 6.77 6.40 13.32
CA GLN A 27 7.57 5.36 13.98
C GLN A 27 6.71 4.41 14.81
N LEU A 28 5.74 4.95 15.56
CA LEU A 28 4.81 4.14 16.35
C LEU A 28 3.96 3.23 15.45
N ASN A 29 3.42 3.76 14.36
CA ASN A 29 2.63 2.98 13.39
C ASN A 29 3.45 1.82 12.80
N PHE A 30 4.71 2.07 12.44
CA PHE A 30 5.60 1.03 11.92
C PHE A 30 5.84 -0.08 12.95
N ILE A 31 6.12 0.29 14.20
CA ILE A 31 6.35 -0.67 15.29
C ILE A 31 5.13 -1.56 15.50
N ASP A 32 3.91 -1.02 15.47
CA ASP A 32 2.70 -1.81 15.65
C ASP A 32 2.43 -2.75 14.47
N CYS A 33 2.70 -2.30 13.23
CA CYS A 33 2.67 -3.16 12.06
C CYS A 33 3.68 -4.33 12.18
N GLN A 34 4.88 -4.05 12.65
CA GLN A 34 5.93 -5.06 12.85
C GLN A 34 5.50 -6.10 13.89
N LYS A 35 4.94 -5.68 15.05
CA LYS A 35 4.43 -6.60 16.07
C LYS A 35 3.35 -7.54 15.49
N LEU A 36 2.37 -6.99 14.76
CA LEU A 36 1.31 -7.79 14.14
C LEU A 36 1.88 -8.75 13.08
N ALA A 37 2.85 -8.31 12.29
CA ALA A 37 3.52 -9.14 11.29
C ALA A 37 4.33 -10.28 11.94
N ASP A 38 4.97 -10.03 13.08
CA ASP A 38 5.71 -11.03 13.86
C ASP A 38 4.78 -12.07 14.50
N MET A 39 3.55 -11.67 14.84
CA MET A 39 2.45 -12.57 15.20
C MET A 39 1.88 -13.34 13.99
N ASN A 40 2.42 -13.10 12.80
CA ASN A 40 1.96 -13.68 11.53
C ASN A 40 0.49 -13.36 11.22
N GLU A 41 0.03 -12.18 11.62
CA GLU A 41 -1.30 -11.68 11.28
C GLU A 41 -1.31 -11.13 9.84
N PRO A 42 -2.26 -11.55 8.99
CA PRO A 42 -2.24 -11.19 7.56
C PRO A 42 -2.40 -9.68 7.31
N ASP A 43 -3.19 -9.00 8.14
CA ASP A 43 -3.35 -7.54 8.09
C ASP A 43 -2.08 -6.81 8.55
N GLY A 44 -1.42 -7.31 9.59
CA GLY A 44 -0.14 -6.77 10.06
C GLY A 44 0.94 -6.85 8.98
N ILE A 45 1.04 -8.00 8.31
CA ILE A 45 1.95 -8.21 7.18
C ILE A 45 1.60 -7.25 6.03
N PHE A 46 0.32 -7.07 5.71
CA PHE A 46 -0.11 -6.11 4.68
C PHE A 46 0.32 -4.68 5.02
N TRP A 47 0.04 -4.21 6.24
CA TRP A 47 0.36 -2.84 6.66
C TRP A 47 1.87 -2.62 6.80
N LEU A 48 2.64 -3.65 7.16
CA LEU A 48 4.10 -3.58 7.12
C LEU A 48 4.61 -3.37 5.68
N GLY A 49 4.01 -4.04 4.70
CA GLY A 49 4.27 -3.77 3.28
C GLY A 49 3.96 -2.32 2.89
N TYR A 50 2.84 -1.78 3.38
CA TYR A 50 2.45 -0.38 3.18
C TYR A 50 3.44 0.61 3.79
N CYS A 51 3.97 0.33 4.98
CA CYS A 51 5.01 1.14 5.58
C CYS A 51 6.27 1.19 4.70
N TYR A 52 6.69 0.05 4.14
CA TYR A 52 7.82 0.00 3.21
C TYR A 52 7.54 0.71 1.87
N GLU A 53 6.32 0.63 1.31
CA GLU A 53 5.97 1.30 0.04
C GLU A 53 6.05 2.84 0.17
N TYR A 54 5.57 3.37 1.30
CA TYR A 54 5.42 4.81 1.52
C TYR A 54 6.49 5.43 2.44
N GLY A 55 7.36 4.62 3.05
CA GLY A 55 8.39 5.09 3.98
C GLY A 55 7.81 5.56 5.33
N ILE A 56 6.74 4.92 5.81
CA ILE A 56 6.09 5.30 7.08
C ILE A 56 6.85 4.64 8.22
N GLY A 57 7.60 5.43 8.98
CA GLY A 57 8.38 4.95 10.12
C GLY A 57 9.60 4.09 9.75
N VAL A 58 9.83 3.86 8.45
CA VAL A 58 10.95 3.06 7.94
C VAL A 58 11.45 3.66 6.62
N GLU A 59 12.69 3.39 6.24
CA GLU A 59 13.17 3.73 4.90
C GLU A 59 12.31 3.04 3.84
N LYS A 60 11.90 3.81 2.82
CA LYS A 60 11.10 3.31 1.71
C LYS A 60 11.85 2.21 0.95
N ASP A 61 11.21 1.06 0.77
CA ASP A 61 11.74 -0.09 0.05
C ASP A 61 10.61 -0.85 -0.64
N VAL A 62 10.41 -0.55 -1.94
CA VAL A 62 9.32 -1.16 -2.72
C VAL A 62 9.50 -2.66 -2.95
N ASN A 63 10.73 -3.18 -2.88
CA ASN A 63 10.97 -4.62 -3.01
C ASN A 63 10.53 -5.35 -1.74
N LYS A 64 10.84 -4.81 -0.57
CA LYS A 64 10.30 -5.32 0.71
C LYS A 64 8.79 -5.18 0.76
N ALA A 65 8.23 -4.07 0.28
CA ALA A 65 6.78 -3.89 0.21
C ALA A 65 6.11 -5.04 -0.57
N PHE A 66 6.60 -5.34 -1.78
CA PHE A 66 6.08 -6.42 -2.61
C PHE A 66 6.15 -7.79 -1.92
N ILE A 67 7.27 -8.10 -1.25
CA ILE A 67 7.43 -9.36 -0.49
C ILE A 67 6.35 -9.50 0.59
N HIS A 68 6.09 -8.43 1.35
CA HIS A 68 5.08 -8.44 2.41
C HIS A 68 3.66 -8.56 1.84
N TYR A 69 3.32 -7.80 0.79
CA TYR A 69 2.03 -7.92 0.13
C TYR A 69 1.79 -9.33 -0.40
N ARG A 70 2.81 -9.94 -1.01
CA ARG A 70 2.74 -11.34 -1.44
C ARG A 70 2.50 -12.31 -0.29
N LYS A 71 3.24 -12.17 0.82
CA LYS A 71 3.05 -13.02 1.99
C LYS A 71 1.62 -12.88 2.55
N SER A 72 1.10 -11.66 2.65
CA SER A 72 -0.30 -11.41 3.06
C SER A 72 -1.31 -12.01 2.07
N ALA A 73 -1.05 -11.90 0.77
CA ALA A 73 -1.89 -12.50 -0.27
C ALA A 73 -1.91 -14.04 -0.20
N GLU A 74 -0.77 -14.67 0.07
CA GLU A 74 -0.63 -16.13 0.26
C GLU A 74 -1.43 -16.62 1.47
N MET A 75 -1.75 -15.73 2.43
CA MET A 75 -2.63 -15.98 3.58
C MET A 75 -4.10 -15.65 3.29
N ASN A 76 -4.47 -15.48 2.02
CA ASN A 76 -5.81 -15.12 1.56
C ASN A 76 -6.34 -13.76 2.04
N ASN A 77 -5.45 -12.83 2.43
CA ASN A 77 -5.87 -11.47 2.78
C ASN A 77 -6.36 -10.73 1.53
N PRO A 78 -7.63 -10.25 1.47
CA PRO A 78 -8.15 -9.64 0.24
C PRO A 78 -7.41 -8.36 -0.17
N ASN A 79 -6.92 -7.57 0.80
CA ASN A 79 -6.13 -6.36 0.56
C ASN A 79 -4.73 -6.70 0.06
N GLY A 80 -4.08 -7.71 0.66
CA GLY A 80 -2.80 -8.25 0.18
C GLY A 80 -2.91 -8.76 -1.25
N ILE A 81 -3.93 -9.57 -1.56
CA ILE A 81 -4.17 -10.09 -2.93
C ILE A 81 -4.36 -8.93 -3.91
N TYR A 82 -5.18 -7.93 -3.58
CA TYR A 82 -5.39 -6.75 -4.41
C TYR A 82 -4.06 -6.02 -4.67
N GLN A 83 -3.29 -5.77 -3.60
CA GLN A 83 -2.08 -4.97 -3.68
C GLN A 83 -1.00 -5.66 -4.51
N VAL A 84 -0.89 -6.99 -4.48
CA VAL A 84 -0.01 -7.72 -5.40
C VAL A 84 -0.41 -7.50 -6.86
N GLY A 85 -1.71 -7.50 -7.16
CA GLY A 85 -2.20 -7.16 -8.50
C GLY A 85 -1.84 -5.73 -8.90
N TYR A 86 -1.93 -4.78 -7.97
CA TYR A 86 -1.52 -3.40 -8.17
C TYR A 86 -0.01 -3.24 -8.39
N CYS A 87 0.82 -4.00 -7.67
CA CYS A 87 2.26 -4.04 -7.88
C CYS A 87 2.62 -4.51 -9.29
N TYR A 88 1.99 -5.57 -9.80
CA TYR A 88 2.19 -6.02 -11.19
C TYR A 88 1.68 -5.02 -12.23
N TYR A 89 0.62 -4.26 -11.91
CA TYR A 89 0.07 -3.25 -12.82
C TYR A 89 1.00 -2.04 -12.97
N LEU A 90 1.61 -1.56 -11.87
CA LEU A 90 2.47 -0.37 -11.85
C LEU A 90 3.98 -0.65 -11.86
N GLY A 91 4.39 -1.90 -11.65
CA GLY A 91 5.80 -2.27 -11.52
C GLY A 91 6.41 -1.92 -10.16
N ILE A 92 5.64 -2.03 -9.06
CA ILE A 92 6.11 -1.69 -7.70
C ILE A 92 6.83 -2.91 -7.11
N GLY A 93 8.16 -2.86 -7.06
CA GLY A 93 8.99 -3.95 -6.51
C GLY A 93 8.99 -5.24 -7.33
N VAL A 94 8.41 -5.20 -8.54
CA VAL A 94 8.30 -6.31 -9.48
C VAL A 94 8.17 -5.75 -10.90
N GLU A 95 8.54 -6.51 -11.92
CA GLU A 95 8.31 -6.13 -13.31
C GLU A 95 6.80 -6.06 -13.63
N ILE A 96 6.45 -5.16 -14.54
CA ILE A 96 5.07 -5.00 -15.00
C ILE A 96 4.60 -6.27 -15.72
N ASP A 97 3.45 -6.79 -15.30
CA ASP A 97 2.81 -7.95 -15.92
C ASP A 97 1.29 -7.80 -15.83
N MET A 98 0.68 -7.32 -16.91
CA MET A 98 -0.75 -7.03 -16.95
C MET A 98 -1.61 -8.29 -16.77
N HIS A 99 -1.13 -9.45 -17.24
CA HIS A 99 -1.85 -10.70 -17.08
C HIS A 99 -1.86 -11.14 -15.62
N LYS A 100 -0.70 -11.10 -14.93
CA LYS A 100 -0.64 -11.37 -13.49
C LYS A 100 -1.45 -10.37 -12.69
N ALA A 101 -1.40 -9.08 -13.03
CA ALA A 101 -2.21 -8.05 -12.39
C ALA A 101 -3.71 -8.43 -12.43
N PHE A 102 -4.21 -8.79 -13.62
CA PHE A 102 -5.58 -9.26 -13.80
C PHE A 102 -5.89 -10.50 -12.95
N VAL A 103 -5.01 -11.51 -12.95
CA VAL A 103 -5.21 -12.74 -12.16
C VAL A 103 -5.35 -12.44 -10.67
N TYR A 104 -4.55 -11.52 -10.13
CA TYR A 104 -4.66 -11.11 -8.72
C TYR A 104 -5.91 -10.27 -8.45
N TYR A 105 -6.28 -9.35 -9.34
CA TYR A 105 -7.55 -8.62 -9.21
C TYR A 105 -8.76 -9.55 -9.20
N LEU A 106 -8.77 -10.55 -10.09
CA LEU A 106 -9.81 -11.57 -10.14
C LEU A 106 -9.89 -12.35 -8.83
N LYS A 107 -8.75 -12.83 -8.30
CA LYS A 107 -8.70 -13.52 -7.00
C LYS A 107 -9.20 -12.63 -5.85
N SER A 108 -8.84 -11.35 -5.84
CA SER A 108 -9.29 -10.40 -4.82
C SER A 108 -10.81 -10.17 -4.91
N ALA A 109 -11.35 -10.09 -6.14
CA ALA A 109 -12.78 -9.99 -6.41
C ALA A 109 -13.54 -11.24 -5.94
N GLU A 110 -12.99 -12.43 -6.20
CA GLU A 110 -13.55 -13.71 -5.74
C GLU A 110 -13.56 -13.83 -4.22
N ALA A 111 -12.57 -13.21 -3.55
CA ALA A 111 -12.53 -13.08 -2.09
C ALA A 111 -13.44 -11.97 -1.52
N GLY A 112 -14.27 -11.33 -2.34
CA GLY A 112 -15.24 -10.31 -1.91
C GLY A 112 -14.69 -8.91 -1.72
N ASN A 113 -13.47 -8.62 -2.19
CA ASN A 113 -12.92 -7.26 -2.14
C ASN A 113 -13.59 -6.38 -3.21
N SER A 114 -14.24 -5.30 -2.79
CA SER A 114 -14.92 -4.34 -3.68
C SER A 114 -13.98 -3.67 -4.68
N THR A 115 -12.75 -3.36 -4.28
CA THR A 115 -11.73 -2.80 -5.17
C THR A 115 -11.27 -3.83 -6.19
N GLY A 116 -11.09 -5.09 -5.77
CA GLY A 116 -10.82 -6.22 -6.66
C GLY A 116 -11.93 -6.42 -7.71
N ILE A 117 -13.20 -6.37 -7.29
CA ILE A 117 -14.37 -6.46 -8.19
C ILE A 117 -14.32 -5.34 -9.23
N PHE A 118 -14.15 -4.10 -8.80
CA PHE A 118 -14.08 -2.95 -9.70
C PHE A 118 -12.92 -3.07 -10.69
N LYS A 119 -11.71 -3.40 -10.22
CA LYS A 119 -10.54 -3.57 -11.10
C LYS A 119 -10.72 -4.72 -12.09
N THR A 120 -11.34 -5.81 -11.68
CA THR A 120 -11.65 -6.94 -12.57
C THR A 120 -12.61 -6.51 -13.68
N ALA A 121 -13.65 -5.74 -13.35
CA ALA A 121 -14.55 -5.17 -14.35
C ALA A 121 -13.82 -4.23 -15.33
N VAL A 122 -12.95 -3.35 -14.81
CA VAL A 122 -12.10 -2.45 -15.63
C VAL A 122 -11.20 -3.25 -16.58
N CYS A 123 -10.57 -4.32 -16.10
CA CYS A 123 -9.75 -5.20 -16.95
C CYS A 123 -10.56 -5.79 -18.10
N TYR A 124 -11.77 -6.31 -17.84
CA TYR A 124 -12.64 -6.80 -18.91
C TYR A 124 -13.15 -5.69 -19.83
N ASN A 125 -13.41 -4.49 -19.33
CA ASN A 125 -13.88 -3.38 -20.17
C ASN A 125 -12.82 -2.90 -21.17
N HIS A 126 -11.55 -2.89 -20.76
CA HIS A 126 -10.44 -2.33 -21.52
C HIS A 126 -9.50 -3.38 -22.13
N GLY A 127 -9.68 -4.66 -21.82
CA GLY A 127 -8.78 -5.74 -22.28
C GLY A 127 -7.41 -5.72 -21.59
N ILE A 128 -7.34 -5.31 -20.32
CA ILE A 128 -6.07 -5.22 -19.57
C ILE A 128 -5.73 -6.60 -19.00
N GLY A 129 -4.74 -7.28 -19.58
CA GLY A 129 -4.29 -8.60 -19.13
C GLY A 129 -5.24 -9.76 -19.42
N VAL A 130 -6.38 -9.46 -20.06
CA VAL A 130 -7.44 -10.40 -20.44
C VAL A 130 -8.11 -9.91 -21.72
N GLU A 131 -8.75 -10.80 -22.46
CA GLU A 131 -9.59 -10.40 -23.60
C GLU A 131 -10.74 -9.49 -23.13
N LYS A 132 -10.98 -8.41 -23.89
CA LYS A 132 -12.07 -7.48 -23.62
C LYS A 132 -13.42 -8.21 -23.68
N SER A 133 -14.27 -8.00 -22.68
CA SER A 133 -15.62 -8.58 -22.63
C SER A 133 -16.58 -7.66 -21.87
N GLU A 134 -17.54 -7.08 -22.59
CA GLU A 134 -18.55 -6.23 -21.98
C GLU A 134 -19.48 -7.03 -21.05
N ASP A 135 -19.82 -8.26 -21.41
CA ASP A 135 -20.67 -9.14 -20.59
C ASP A 135 -20.01 -9.49 -19.27
N LYS A 136 -18.71 -9.83 -19.27
CA LYS A 136 -17.96 -10.10 -18.03
C LYS A 136 -17.78 -8.84 -17.20
N CYS A 137 -17.56 -7.68 -17.82
CA CYS A 137 -17.54 -6.40 -17.11
C CYS A 137 -18.86 -6.16 -16.36
N LYS A 138 -20.01 -6.27 -17.05
CA LYS A 138 -21.34 -6.13 -16.44
C LYS A 138 -21.60 -7.17 -15.36
N TYR A 139 -21.14 -8.40 -15.54
CA TYR A 139 -21.26 -9.46 -14.53
C TYR A 139 -20.57 -9.06 -13.22
N TRP A 140 -19.31 -8.60 -13.29
CA TRP A 140 -18.55 -8.20 -12.11
C TRP A 140 -19.12 -6.94 -11.44
N LEU A 141 -19.61 -5.96 -12.21
CA LEU A 141 -20.25 -4.76 -11.64
C LEU A 141 -21.58 -5.02 -10.94
N ARG A 142 -22.17 -6.21 -11.10
CA ARG A 142 -23.40 -6.63 -10.40
C ARG A 142 -23.14 -7.41 -9.11
N LYS A 143 -21.89 -7.79 -8.85
CA LYS A 143 -21.47 -8.38 -7.58
C LYS A 143 -21.17 -7.26 -6.58
#